data_AF-A0A1D2QUC6-F1
#
_entry.id   AF-A0A1D2QUC6-F1
#
_cell.length_a   1.000
_cell.length_b   1.000
_cell.length_c   1.000
_cell.angle_alpha   90.00
_cell.angle_beta   90.00
_cell.angle_gamma   90.00
#
_symmetry.space_group_name_H-M   'P 1'
#
loop_
_entity.id
_entity.type
_entity.pdbx_description
1 polymer ?
#
loop_
_entity_poly.entity_id
_entity_poly.type
_entity_poly.pdbx_seq_one_letter_code
_entity_poly.pdbx_strand_id
1 'polypeptide(L)' 'MPIKKISFSEQKPFIELADKMLSLNERLKEIQDDLAEKARIEKEIRETDKEIDKLVYELYGLAEGEIKIVEES' A
#
# COMPACT_ATOMS: atom_id res chain seq x y z
N MET A 1 4.56 -6.63 -15.01
CA MET A 1 5.12 -7.86 -14.38
C MET A 1 4.04 -8.94 -14.31
N PRO A 2 4.38 -10.24 -14.44
CA PRO A 2 3.42 -11.33 -14.26
C PRO A 2 3.04 -11.48 -12.78
N ILE A 3 1.77 -11.79 -12.48
CA ILE A 3 1.27 -11.95 -11.11
C ILE A 3 1.74 -13.28 -10.53
N LYS A 4 2.55 -13.26 -9.46
CA LYS A 4 2.93 -14.46 -8.70
C LYS A 4 1.72 -15.02 -7.95
N LYS A 5 1.48 -16.33 -8.09
CA LYS A 5 0.51 -17.07 -7.28
C LYS A 5 1.20 -17.57 -6.01
N ILE A 6 0.82 -16.99 -4.87
CA ILE A 6 1.28 -17.37 -3.54
C ILE A 6 0.15 -18.03 -2.73
N SER A 7 0.49 -18.71 -1.64
CA SER A 7 -0.52 -19.34 -0.78
C SER A 7 -1.44 -18.32 -0.12
N PHE A 8 -2.63 -18.73 0.31
CA PHE A 8 -3.57 -17.83 1.01
C PHE A 8 -2.94 -17.20 2.26
N SER A 9 -2.12 -17.96 2.99
CA SER A 9 -1.40 -17.47 4.17
C SER A 9 -0.43 -16.34 3.83
N GLU A 10 0.25 -16.41 2.68
CA GLU A 10 1.16 -15.37 2.21
C GLU A 10 0.42 -14.18 1.57
N GLN A 11 -0.82 -14.38 1.10
CA GLN A 11 -1.68 -13.28 0.61
C GLN A 11 -2.26 -12.45 1.75
N LYS A 12 -2.38 -13.03 2.95
CA LYS A 12 -3.05 -12.41 4.10
C LYS A 12 -2.54 -10.99 4.42
N PRO A 13 -1.23 -10.69 4.45
CA PRO A 13 -0.74 -9.33 4.68
C PRO A 13 -1.21 -8.32 3.62
N PHE A 14 -1.25 -8.72 2.34
CA PHE A 14 -1.74 -7.86 1.27
C PHE A 14 -3.24 -7.59 1.40
N ILE A 15 -4.02 -8.60 1.78
CA ILE A 15 -5.47 -8.47 2.01
C ILE A 15 -5.72 -7.49 3.15
N GLU A 16 -5.03 -7.65 4.28
CA GLU A 16 -5.18 -6.78 5.46
C GLU A 16 -4.81 -5.31 5.14
N LEU A 17 -3.76 -5.08 4.37
CA LEU A 17 -3.38 -3.73 3.93
C LEU A 17 -4.35 -3.15 2.91
N ALA A 18 -4.91 -3.97 2.00
CA ALA A 18 -5.93 -3.53 1.05
C ALA A 18 -7.23 -3.15 1.75
N ASP A 19 -7.68 -3.94 2.73
CA ASP A 19 -8.85 -3.62 3.56
C ASP A 19 -8.63 -2.33 4.37
N LYS A 20 -7.43 -2.16 4.94
CA LYS A 20 -7.03 -0.91 5.61
C LYS A 20 -7.10 0.27 4.64
N MET A 21 -6.52 0.15 3.44
CA MET A 21 -6.53 1.19 2.42
C MET A 21 -7.95 1.57 2.00
N LEU A 22 -8.85 0.59 1.86
CA LEU A 22 -10.25 0.83 1.54
C LEU A 22 -10.93 1.64 2.65
N SER A 23 -10.78 1.21 3.91
CA SER A 23 -11.39 1.89 5.06
C SER A 23 -10.88 3.33 5.25
N LEU A 24 -9.59 3.58 4.99
CA LEU A 24 -9.00 4.92 5.06
C LEU A 24 -9.54 5.82 3.95
N ASN A 25 -9.68 5.31 2.73
CA ASN A 25 -10.24 6.06 1.61
C ASN A 25 -11.73 6.36 1.78
N GLU A 26 -12.49 5.46 2.42
CA GLU A 26 -13.89 5.72 2.78
C GLU A 26 -13.98 6.85 3.81
N ARG A 27 -13.22 6.76 4.91
CA ARG A 27 -13.15 7.84 5.92
C ARG A 27 -12.72 9.18 5.33
N LEU A 28 -11.76 9.17 4.40
CA LEU A 28 -11.29 10.38 3.73
C LEU A 28 -12.41 11.09 2.95
N LYS A 29 -13.33 10.34 2.34
CA LYS A 29 -14.48 10.89 1.59
C LYS A 29 -15.55 11.47 2.50
N GLU A 30 -15.67 10.97 3.72
CA GLU A 30 -16.65 11.45 4.70
C GLU A 30 -16.23 12.78 5.36
N ILE A 31 -14.93 13.07 5.40
CA ILE A 31 -14.39 14.30 5.97
C ILE A 31 -14.59 15.46 5.00
N GLN A 32 -15.42 16.42 5.41
CA GLN A 32 -15.69 17.63 4.61
C GLN A 32 -14.75 18.78 5.00
N ASP A 33 -14.73 19.18 6.29
CA ASP A 33 -14.09 20.42 6.73
C ASP A 33 -12.92 20.25 7.72
N ASP A 34 -12.62 19.01 8.16
CA ASP A 34 -11.50 18.75 9.06
C ASP A 34 -10.19 18.50 8.28
N LEU A 35 -9.49 19.59 7.98
CA LEU A 35 -8.21 19.55 7.27
C LEU A 35 -7.11 18.80 8.03
N ALA A 36 -7.14 18.80 9.36
CA ALA A 36 -6.13 18.13 10.18
C ALA A 36 -6.33 16.61 10.14
N GLU A 37 -7.58 16.15 10.31
CA GLU A 37 -7.93 14.74 10.16
C GLU A 37 -7.69 14.26 8.73
N LYS A 38 -8.05 15.06 7.72
CA LYS A 38 -7.78 14.76 6.31
C LYS A 38 -6.29 14.53 6.06
N ALA A 39 -5.43 15.45 6.53
CA ALA A 39 -3.98 15.33 6.38
C ALA A 39 -3.41 14.10 7.12
N ARG A 40 -3.99 13.73 8.28
CA ARG A 40 -3.62 12.51 9.00
C ARG A 40 -3.96 11.26 8.21
N ILE A 41 -5.18 11.15 7.69
CA ILE A 41 -5.61 9.99 6.90
C ILE A 41 -4.81 9.88 5.59
N GLU A 42 -4.57 10.99 4.90
CA GLU A 42 -3.71 11.00 3.70
C GLU A 42 -2.28 10.52 4.02
N LYS A 43 -1.75 10.85 5.20
CA LYS A 43 -0.46 10.33 5.66
C LYS A 43 -0.53 8.82 5.89
N GLU A 44 -1.55 8.32 6.59
CA GLU A 44 -1.74 6.88 6.83
C GLU A 44 -1.91 6.08 5.52
N ILE A 45 -2.60 6.66 4.53
CA ILE A 45 -2.72 6.10 3.18
C ILE A 45 -1.33 5.98 2.53
N ARG A 46 -0.54 7.06 2.52
CA ARG A 46 0.83 7.03 1.96
C ARG A 46 1.76 6.05 2.67
N GLU A 47 1.60 5.87 3.97
CA GLU A 47 2.38 4.88 4.73
C GLU A 47 1.96 3.45 4.38
N THR A 48 0.65 3.20 4.28
CA THR A 48 0.10 1.89 3.89
C THR A 48 0.50 1.52 2.45
N ASP A 49 0.52 2.50 1.54
CA ASP A 49 0.97 2.33 0.15
C ASP A 49 2.43 1.85 0.08
N LYS A 50 3.33 2.51 0.83
CA LYS A 50 4.73 2.11 0.95
C LYS A 50 4.93 0.72 1.57
N GLU A 51 4.08 0.35 2.53
CA GLU A 51 4.09 -0.99 3.12
C GLU A 51 3.73 -2.06 2.07
N ILE A 52 2.73 -1.78 1.22
CA ILE A 52 2.35 -2.66 0.11
C ILE A 52 3.50 -2.78 -0.88
N ASP A 53 4.09 -1.67 -1.32
CA ASP A 53 5.22 -1.68 -2.26
C ASP A 53 6.38 -2.53 -1.75
N LYS A 54 6.75 -2.36 -0.48
CA LYS A 54 7.81 -3.15 0.15
C LYS A 54 7.49 -4.65 0.11
N LEU A 55 6.26 -5.04 0.46
CA LEU A 55 5.85 -6.45 0.41
C LEU A 55 5.86 -6.99 -1.04
N VAL A 56 5.48 -6.17 -2.01
CA VAL A 56 5.56 -6.52 -3.43
C VAL A 56 7.02 -6.73 -3.83
N TYR A 57 7.92 -5.83 -3.46
CA TYR A 57 9.35 -5.95 -3.77
C TYR A 57 9.96 -7.20 -3.14
N GLU A 58 9.64 -7.49 -1.88
CA GLU A 58 10.05 -8.73 -1.19
C GLU A 58 9.49 -9.97 -1.91
N LEU A 59 8.23 -9.94 -2.33
CA LEU A 59 7.60 -11.03 -3.08
C LEU A 59 8.30 -11.29 -4.42
N TYR A 60 8.76 -10.25 -5.11
CA TYR A 60 9.50 -10.39 -6.36
C TYR A 60 11.01 -10.61 -6.16
N GLY A 61 11.52 -10.42 -4.95
CA GLY A 61 12.94 -10.56 -4.62
C GLY A 61 13.80 -9.46 -5.23
N LEU A 62 13.24 -8.26 -5.39
CA LEU A 62 13.92 -7.13 -6.01
C LEU A 62 14.96 -6.53 -5.06
N ALA A 63 16.16 -6.28 -5.57
CA ALA A 63 17.20 -5.53 -4.87
C ALA A 63 16.94 -4.01 -4.96
N GLU A 64 17.56 -3.21 -4.09
CA GLU A 64 17.39 -1.75 -4.06
C GLU A 64 17.65 -1.08 -5.41
N GLY A 65 18.61 -1.60 -6.19
CA GLY A 65 18.90 -1.10 -7.54
C GLY A 65 17.78 -1.38 -8.55
N GLU A 66 17.05 -2.48 -8.39
CA GLU A 66 15.92 -2.84 -9.25
C GLU A 66 14.66 -2.08 -8.85
N ILE A 67 14.45 -1.82 -7.55
CA ILE A 67 13.37 -0.98 -7.02
C ILE A 67 13.43 0.42 -7.64
N LYS A 68 14.62 1.04 -7.65
CA LYS A 68 14.80 2.38 -8.25
C LYS A 68 14.41 2.43 -9.71
N ILE A 69 14.74 1.39 -10.49
CA ILE A 69 14.36 1.32 -11.91
C ILE A 69 12.83 1.25 -12.04
N VAL A 70 12.16 0.49 -11.18
CA VAL A 70 10.69 0.39 -11.17
C VAL A 70 10.03 1.72 -10.79
N GLU A 71 10.59 2.45 -9.82
CA GLU A 71 10.05 3.75 -9.37
C GLU A 71 10.34 4.90 -10.35
N GLU A 72 11.36 4.78 -11.20
CA GLU A 72 11.72 5.76 -12.24
C GLU A 72 11.03 5.51 -13.61
N SER A 73 10.28 4.41 -13.75
CA SER A 73 9.63 3.97 -15.00
C SER A 73 8.20 4.47 -15.20
#